data_AF-Q92ZV9-F1
#
_entry.id   AF-Q92ZV9-F1
#
_cell.length_a   1.000
_cell.length_b   1.000
_cell.length_c   1.000
_cell.angle_alpha   90.00
_cell.angle_beta   90.00
_cell.angle_gamma   90.00
#
_symmetry.space_group_name_H-M   'P 1'
#
loop_
_entity.id
_entity.type
_entity.pdbx_description
1 polymer ?
#
loop_
_entity_poly.entity_id
_entity_poly.type
_entity_poly.pdbx_seq_one_letter_code
_entity_poly.pdbx_strand_id
1 'polypeptide(L)'
;MNPGKLNNWIDDAAISGLVAIARFARVLHRDLDAVCSAIELLWSNGQAEGQINPLKTIKRAMYGRAGPELLRARMLPLDQNYRHKK
;
A
#
# COMPACT_ATOMS: atom_id res chain seq x y z
N MET A 1 12.44 -18.99 3.01
CA MET A 1 13.36 -17.97 2.46
C MET A 1 14.53 -17.88 3.44
N ASN A 2 15.80 -17.93 3.01
CA ASN A 2 16.92 -17.86 3.96
C ASN A 2 17.22 -16.37 4.26
N PRO A 3 16.95 -15.85 5.47
CA PRO A 3 17.08 -14.42 5.78
C PRO A 3 18.50 -13.91 5.52
N GLY A 4 19.51 -14.76 5.72
CA GLY A 4 20.91 -14.40 5.46
C GLY A 4 21.21 -14.07 4.00
N LYS A 5 20.48 -14.65 3.04
CA LYS A 5 20.65 -14.31 1.62
C LYS A 5 20.07 -12.95 1.27
N LEU A 6 18.98 -12.54 1.93
CA LEU A 6 18.36 -11.24 1.73
C LEU A 6 19.25 -10.13 2.28
N ASN A 7 19.76 -10.29 3.50
CA ASN A 7 20.65 -9.30 4.11
C ASN A 7 21.92 -9.08 3.28
N ASN A 8 22.60 -10.16 2.86
CA ASN A 8 23.80 -10.04 2.03
C ASN A 8 23.51 -9.27 0.73
N TRP A 9 22.37 -9.54 0.08
CA TRP A 9 22.00 -8.81 -1.12
C TRP A 9 21.71 -7.33 -0.85
N ILE A 10 21.07 -7.00 0.27
CA ILE A 10 20.80 -5.61 0.66
C ILE A 10 22.12 -4.85 0.87
N ASP A 11 23.09 -5.48 1.54
CA ASP A 11 24.41 -4.90 1.80
C ASP A 11 25.17 -4.65 0.49
N ASP A 12 25.21 -5.65 -0.41
CA ASP A 12 25.82 -5.54 -1.73
C ASP A 12 25.14 -4.44 -2.58
N ALA A 13 23.81 -4.39 -2.56
CA ALA A 13 23.02 -3.40 -3.27
C ALA A 13 23.28 -1.97 -2.76
N ALA A 14 23.52 -1.81 -1.45
CA ALA A 14 23.81 -0.52 -0.82
C ALA A 14 25.15 0.08 -1.28
N ILE A 15 26.14 -0.76 -1.59
CA ILE A 15 27.49 -0.35 -2.02
C ILE A 15 27.74 -0.46 -3.53
N SER A 16 26.74 -0.91 -4.30
CA SER A 16 26.81 -1.17 -5.75
C SER A 16 27.20 0.03 -6.64
N GLY A 17 27.29 1.24 -6.09
CA GLY A 17 27.56 2.48 -6.85
C GLY A 17 26.37 2.97 -7.70
N LEU A 18 25.32 2.17 -7.84
CA LEU A 18 24.09 2.51 -8.55
C LEU A 18 23.15 3.27 -7.61
N VAL A 19 23.08 4.60 -7.76
CA VAL A 19 22.37 5.49 -6.82
C VAL A 19 20.92 5.06 -6.55
N ALA A 20 20.19 4.63 -7.58
CA ALA A 20 18.79 4.18 -7.41
C ALA A 20 18.70 2.90 -6.56
N ILE A 21 19.58 1.93 -6.82
CA ILE A 21 19.63 0.65 -6.09
C ILE A 21 20.12 0.88 -4.67
N ALA A 22 21.18 1.68 -4.48
CA ALA A 22 21.70 1.98 -3.17
C ALA A 22 20.69 2.73 -2.28
N ARG A 23 19.88 3.63 -2.87
CA ARG A 23 18.76 4.27 -2.15
C ARG A 23 17.68 3.27 -1.79
N PHE A 24 17.29 2.40 -2.73
CA PHE A 24 16.31 1.36 -2.47
C PHE A 24 16.76 0.43 -1.34
N ALA A 25 18.01 -0.05 -1.39
CA ALA A 25 18.58 -0.93 -0.38
C ALA A 25 18.59 -0.29 1.02
N ARG A 26 18.92 1.01 1.15
CA ARG A 26 18.85 1.72 2.43
C ARG A 26 17.44 1.82 3.00
N VAL A 27 16.44 2.06 2.15
CA VAL A 27 15.04 2.07 2.58
C VAL A 27 14.61 0.66 2.99
N LEU A 28 14.97 -0.35 2.20
CA LEU A 28 14.66 -1.74 2.50
C LEU A 28 15.30 -2.22 3.81
N HIS A 29 16.54 -1.79 4.08
CA HIS A 29 17.23 -2.06 5.35
C HIS A 29 16.53 -1.39 6.54
N ARG A 30 15.96 -0.20 6.37
CA ARG A 30 15.20 0.48 7.42
C ARG A 30 13.89 -0.27 7.74
N ASP A 31 13.27 -0.87 6.74
CA ASP A 31 11.95 -1.51 6.84
C ASP A 31 12.05 -3.05 6.95
N LEU A 32 13.23 -3.58 7.32
CA LEU A 32 13.56 -4.99 7.25
C LEU A 32 12.61 -5.87 8.09
N ASP A 33 12.25 -5.41 9.29
CA ASP A 33 11.28 -6.12 10.15
C ASP A 33 9.91 -6.24 9.49
N ALA A 34 9.46 -5.20 8.80
CA ALA A 34 8.19 -5.21 8.09
C ALA A 34 8.23 -6.16 6.86
N VAL A 35 9.37 -6.22 6.17
CA VAL A 35 9.61 -7.14 5.05
C VAL A 35 9.63 -8.58 5.52
N CYS A 36 10.35 -8.87 6.61
CA CYS A 36 10.36 -10.20 7.23
C CYS A 36 8.94 -10.60 7.66
N SER A 37 8.23 -9.70 8.34
CA SER A 37 6.84 -9.94 8.74
C SER A 37 5.91 -10.22 7.56
N ALA A 38 6.09 -9.51 6.43
CA ALA A 38 5.30 -9.73 5.22
C ALA A 38 5.58 -11.09 4.54
N ILE A 39 6.74 -11.70 4.78
CA ILE A 39 7.10 -13.03 4.26
C ILE A 39 6.65 -14.14 5.23
N GLU A 40 6.77 -13.91 6.54
CA GLU A 40 6.49 -14.90 7.58
C GLU A 40 5.01 -15.01 7.93
N LEU A 41 4.29 -13.89 7.90
CA LEU A 41 2.88 -13.84 8.26
C LEU A 41 1.99 -14.10 7.04
N LEU A 42 0.87 -14.77 7.27
CA LEU A 42 -0.18 -14.95 6.25
C LEU A 42 -0.96 -13.65 5.97
N TRP A 43 -0.83 -12.66 6.86
CA TRP A 43 -1.53 -11.39 6.78
C TRP A 43 -0.81 -10.44 5.81
N SER A 44 -1.57 -9.84 4.90
CA SER A 44 -1.04 -8.83 3.96
C SER A 44 -1.84 -7.53 4.05
N ASN A 45 -1.20 -6.43 3.67
CA ASN A 45 -1.86 -5.13 3.53
C ASN A 45 -2.82 -5.08 2.32
N GLY A 46 -2.95 -6.16 1.54
CA GLY A 46 -3.73 -6.17 0.30
C GLY A 46 -5.21 -5.81 0.48
N GLN A 47 -5.84 -6.23 1.59
CA GLN A 47 -7.22 -5.82 1.89
C GLN A 47 -7.32 -4.31 2.12
N ALA A 48 -6.42 -3.74 2.91
CA ALA A 48 -6.41 -2.30 3.17
C ALA A 48 -6.11 -1.50 1.90
N GLU A 49 -5.09 -1.90 1.14
CA GLU A 49 -4.74 -1.28 -0.14
C GLU A 49 -5.85 -1.39 -1.18
N GLY A 50 -6.55 -2.53 -1.21
CA GLY A 50 -7.71 -2.76 -2.06
C GLY A 50 -8.85 -1.77 -1.82
N GLN A 51 -9.06 -1.32 -0.57
CA GLN A 51 -10.04 -0.28 -0.25
C GLN A 51 -9.50 1.14 -0.43
N ILE A 52 -8.21 1.36 -0.12
CA ILE A 52 -7.58 2.69 -0.18
C ILE A 52 -7.35 3.13 -1.64
N ASN A 53 -7.00 2.21 -2.54
CA ASN A 53 -6.66 2.55 -3.92
C ASN A 53 -7.84 3.16 -4.70
N PRO A 54 -9.07 2.59 -4.66
CA PRO A 54 -10.25 3.23 -5.24
C PRO A 54 -10.55 4.61 -4.63
N LEU A 55 -10.39 4.76 -3.31
CA LEU A 55 -10.56 6.05 -2.63
C LEU A 55 -9.59 7.12 -3.17
N LYS A 56 -8.31 6.76 -3.29
CA LYS A 56 -7.27 7.62 -3.88
C LYS A 56 -7.59 7.98 -5.34
N THR A 57 -8.09 7.02 -6.12
CA THR A 57 -8.52 7.22 -7.51
C THR A 57 -9.63 8.26 -7.59
N ILE A 58 -10.68 8.15 -6.78
CA ILE A 58 -11.78 9.14 -6.75
C ILE A 58 -11.25 10.52 -6.33
N LYS A 59 -10.45 10.61 -5.27
CA LYS A 59 -9.84 11.88 -4.86
C LYS A 59 -9.01 12.50 -5.98
N ARG A 60 -8.20 11.71 -6.71
CA ARG A 60 -7.33 12.20 -7.80
C ARG A 60 -8.14 12.66 -9.01
N ALA A 61 -9.20 11.93 -9.39
CA ALA A 61 -10.12 12.34 -10.45
C ALA A 61 -10.85 13.66 -10.12
N MET A 62 -10.95 14.00 -8.84
CA MET A 62 -11.59 15.22 -8.35
C MET A 62 -10.59 16.29 -7.88
N TYR A 63 -9.33 16.20 -8.34
CA TYR A 63 -8.26 17.16 -8.01
C TYR A 63 -8.08 17.39 -6.50
N GLY A 64 -8.30 16.34 -5.69
CA GLY A 64 -8.18 16.38 -4.23
C GLY A 64 -9.38 17.00 -3.50
N ARG A 65 -10.43 17.43 -4.21
CA ARG A 65 -11.58 18.15 -3.63
C ARG A 65 -12.69 17.25 -3.09
N ALA A 66 -12.54 15.94 -3.16
CA ALA A 66 -13.52 15.00 -2.61
C ALA A 66 -13.36 14.87 -1.08
N GLY A 67 -14.31 15.46 -0.35
CA GLY A 67 -14.46 15.29 1.09
C GLY A 67 -15.03 13.92 1.49
N PRO A 68 -15.09 13.61 2.80
CA PRO A 68 -15.53 12.31 3.31
C PRO A 68 -16.94 11.89 2.84
N GLU A 69 -17.89 12.82 2.82
CA GLU A 69 -19.29 12.57 2.43
C GLU A 69 -19.38 12.21 0.95
N LEU A 70 -18.62 12.92 0.11
CA LEU A 70 -18.59 12.69 -1.33
C LEU A 70 -17.90 11.36 -1.70
N LEU A 71 -16.85 11.01 -0.96
CA LEU A 71 -16.22 9.70 -1.09
C LEU A 71 -17.17 8.59 -0.66
N ARG A 72 -17.87 8.76 0.46
CA ARG A 72 -18.88 7.81 0.95
C ARG A 72 -19.98 7.59 -0.10
N ALA A 73 -20.51 8.67 -0.65
CA ALA A 73 -21.56 8.61 -1.69
C ALA A 73 -21.12 7.88 -2.97
N ARG A 74 -19.82 7.86 -3.27
CA ARG A 74 -19.27 7.19 -4.47
C ARG A 74 -18.79 5.77 -4.23
N MET A 75 -18.40 5.43 -3.00
CA MET A 75 -17.82 4.13 -2.68
C MET A 75 -18.81 3.16 -2.04
N LEU A 76 -19.75 3.67 -1.24
CA LEU A 76 -20.72 2.80 -0.59
C LEU A 76 -21.87 2.48 -1.54
N PRO A 77 -22.41 1.25 -1.50
CA PRO A 77 -23.66 0.94 -2.14
C PRO A 77 -24.75 1.91 -1.69
N LEU A 78 -25.62 2.31 -2.62
CA LEU A 78 -26.83 3.04 -2.27
C LEU A 78 -27.67 2.14 -1.35
N ASP A 79 -28.12 2.71 -0.24
CA ASP A 79 -29.00 2.01 0.69
C ASP A 79 -30.25 1.52 -0.06
N GLN A 80 -30.45 0.19 -0.10
CA GLN A 80 -31.60 -0.41 -0.75
C GLN A 80 -32.92 -0.02 -0.07
N ASN A 81 -32.87 0.39 1.21
CA ASN A 81 -34.05 0.86 1.95
C ASN A 81 -34.59 2.20 1.45
N TYR A 82 -33.80 2.98 0.70
CA TYR A 82 -34.29 4.19 0.03
C TYR A 82 -35.19 3.89 -1.19
N ARG A 83 -35.17 2.65 -1.72
CA ARG A 83 -35.93 2.28 -2.94
C ARG A 83 -37.38 1.85 -2.66
N HIS A 84 -37.74 1.56 -1.41
CA HIS A 84 -39.06 1.02 -1.04
C HIS A 84 -40.02 2.02 -0.39
N LYS A 85 -39.69 3.33 -0.35
CA LYS A 85 -40.66 4.38 -0.02
C LYS A 85 -41.32 4.90 -1.31
N LYS A 86 -42.30 4.17 -1.83
CA LYS A 86 -43.32 4.66 -2.76
C LYS A 86 -44.65 4.03 -2.42
#